data_AF-A0A2E1WLI6-F1
#
_entry.id   AF-A0A2E1WLI6-F1
#
_cell.length_a   1.000
_cell.length_b   1.000
_cell.length_c   1.000
_cell.angle_alpha   90.00
_cell.angle_beta   90.00
_cell.angle_gamma   90.00
#
_symmetry.space_group_name_H-M   'P 1'
#
loop_
_entity.id
_entity.type
_entity.pdbx_description
1 polymer ?
#
loop_
_entity_poly.entity_id
_entity_poly.type
_entity_poly.pdbx_seq_one_letter_code
_entity_poly.pdbx_strand_id
1 'polypeptide(L)'
;MNMGDLSDIAQIMEAILFSLTVIYIAMEAKQALHLTKAQFGHSLTQRMYDRYLSSAQNTDFAMFMAKNWDGDDMADHEQWRVTLWMNTLLVDIFDTWDMHDRGLVEKSHLDMRVQAVEGLMRMRLGPAVWQLWKPARDPRFVEWFENEIFENVSTT
;
A
#
# COMPACT_ATOMS: atom_id res chain seq x y z
N MET A 1 -29.64 -3.21 -57.60
CA MET A 1 -29.44 -3.46 -56.16
C MET A 1 -30.80 -3.43 -55.51
N ASN A 2 -31.24 -4.56 -54.95
CA ASN A 2 -32.53 -4.66 -54.29
C ASN A 2 -32.38 -4.15 -52.84
N MET A 3 -33.46 -3.71 -52.18
CA MET A 3 -33.39 -3.19 -50.80
C MET A 3 -32.82 -4.22 -49.80
N GLY A 4 -33.01 -5.52 -50.06
CA GLY A 4 -32.42 -6.62 -49.27
C GLY A 4 -30.89 -6.63 -49.31
N ASP A 5 -30.29 -6.48 -50.50
CA ASP A 5 -28.83 -6.48 -50.66
C ASP A 5 -28.17 -5.32 -49.88
N LEU A 6 -28.83 -4.16 -49.81
CA LEU A 6 -28.33 -2.99 -49.08
C LEU A 6 -28.41 -3.18 -47.57
N SER A 7 -29.48 -3.82 -47.08
CA SER A 7 -29.68 -4.16 -45.66
C SER A 7 -28.63 -5.16 -45.18
N ASP A 8 -28.35 -6.19 -45.98
CA ASP A 8 -27.37 -7.22 -45.63
C ASP A 8 -25.95 -6.64 -45.56
N ILE A 9 -25.58 -5.75 -46.51
CA ILE A 9 -24.31 -5.02 -46.46
C ILE A 9 -24.21 -4.15 -45.21
N ALA A 10 -25.29 -3.44 -44.85
CA ALA A 10 -25.32 -2.60 -43.66
C ALA A 10 -25.12 -3.42 -42.37
N GLN A 11 -25.76 -4.58 -42.25
CA GLN A 11 -25.60 -5.48 -41.10
C GLN A 11 -24.18 -6.03 -40.98
N ILE A 12 -23.54 -6.39 -42.11
CA ILE A 12 -22.14 -6.82 -42.11
C ILE A 12 -21.22 -5.68 -41.61
N MET A 13 -21.45 -4.46 -42.10
CA MET A 13 -20.68 -3.29 -41.66
C MET A 13 -20.88 -2.99 -40.17
N GLU A 14 -22.12 -3.11 -39.67
CA GLU A 14 -22.44 -2.92 -38.25
C GLU A 14 -21.76 -3.98 -37.38
N ALA A 15 -21.79 -5.25 -37.79
CA ALA A 15 -21.11 -6.32 -37.08
C ALA A 15 -19.59 -6.13 -37.01
N ILE A 16 -18.97 -5.66 -38.10
CA ILE A 16 -17.55 -5.31 -38.14
C ILE A 16 -17.26 -4.15 -37.19
N LEU A 17 -18.05 -3.07 -37.26
CA LEU A 17 -17.87 -1.90 -36.41
C LEU A 17 -17.99 -2.27 -34.93
N PHE A 18 -19.03 -3.03 -34.57
CA PHE A 18 -19.25 -3.51 -33.21
C PHE A 18 -18.07 -4.36 -32.73
N SER A 19 -17.57 -5.28 -33.56
CA SER A 19 -16.42 -6.12 -33.23
C SER A 19 -15.16 -5.27 -32.96
N LEU A 20 -14.90 -4.27 -33.79
CA LEU A 20 -13.79 -3.34 -33.60
C LEU A 20 -13.95 -2.51 -32.31
N THR A 21 -15.16 -2.07 -32.00
CA THR A 21 -15.45 -1.34 -30.76
C THR A 21 -15.19 -2.20 -29.53
N VAL A 22 -15.61 -3.46 -29.51
CA VAL A 22 -15.34 -4.37 -28.39
C VAL A 22 -13.84 -4.59 -28.20
N ILE A 23 -13.08 -4.77 -29.29
CA ILE A 23 -11.62 -4.88 -29.23
C ILE A 23 -11.00 -3.61 -28.64
N TYR A 24 -11.44 -2.44 -29.09
CA TYR A 24 -10.97 -1.16 -28.60
C TYR A 24 -11.23 -0.99 -27.08
N ILE A 25 -12.45 -1.27 -26.61
CA ILE A 25 -12.80 -1.19 -25.19
C ILE A 25 -11.94 -2.15 -24.36
N ALA A 26 -11.70 -3.37 -24.87
CA ALA A 26 -10.83 -4.33 -24.18
C ALA A 26 -9.38 -3.84 -24.08
N MET A 27 -8.87 -3.16 -25.11
CA MET A 27 -7.54 -2.54 -25.08
C MET A 27 -7.48 -1.36 -24.10
N GLU A 28 -8.50 -0.50 -24.12
CA GLU A 28 -8.62 0.65 -23.22
C GLU A 28 -8.70 0.21 -21.75
N ALA A 29 -9.48 -0.83 -21.43
CA ALA A 29 -9.55 -1.40 -20.09
C ALA A 29 -8.18 -1.92 -19.59
N LYS A 30 -7.39 -2.55 -20.48
CA LYS A 30 -6.02 -2.99 -20.14
C LYS A 30 -5.08 -1.81 -19.89
N GLN A 31 -5.16 -0.77 -20.72
CA GLN A 31 -4.35 0.44 -20.55
C GLN A 31 -4.71 1.19 -19.26
N ALA A 32 -6.01 1.31 -18.96
CA ALA A 32 -6.50 1.93 -17.73
C ALA A 32 -5.97 1.18 -16.50
N LEU A 33 -6.06 -0.16 -16.48
CA LEU A 33 -5.50 -0.97 -15.40
C LEU A 33 -3.98 -0.75 -15.25
N HIS A 34 -3.23 -0.76 -16.35
CA HIS A 34 -1.78 -0.52 -16.32
C HIS A 34 -1.44 0.88 -15.76
N LEU A 35 -2.16 1.91 -16.20
CA LEU A 35 -2.00 3.28 -15.71
C LEU A 35 -2.30 3.37 -14.22
N THR A 36 -3.40 2.75 -13.77
CA THR A 36 -3.79 2.72 -12.36
C THR A 36 -2.71 2.05 -11.50
N LYS A 37 -2.16 0.91 -11.93
CA LYS A 37 -1.04 0.25 -11.23
C LYS A 37 0.18 1.16 -11.12
N ALA A 38 0.57 1.81 -12.21
CA ALA A 38 1.69 2.73 -12.23
C ALA A 38 1.47 3.95 -11.32
N GLN A 39 0.27 4.53 -11.32
CA GLN A 39 -0.09 5.65 -10.47
C GLN A 39 -0.03 5.29 -8.98
N PHE A 40 -0.52 4.10 -8.59
CA PHE A 40 -0.44 3.65 -7.20
C PHE A 40 1.01 3.37 -6.77
N GLY A 41 1.77 2.64 -7.58
CA GLY A 41 3.19 2.37 -7.30
C GLY A 41 3.99 3.68 -7.16
N HIS A 42 3.72 4.66 -8.03
CA HIS A 42 4.32 5.99 -7.95
C HIS A 42 3.90 6.74 -6.68
N SER A 43 2.60 6.78 -6.36
CA SER A 43 2.08 7.46 -5.17
C SER A 43 2.66 6.88 -3.87
N LEU A 44 2.70 5.55 -3.74
CA LEU A 44 3.30 4.87 -2.59
C LEU A 44 4.77 5.22 -2.43
N THR A 45 5.51 5.26 -3.54
CA THR A 45 6.93 5.59 -3.56
C THR A 45 7.17 7.06 -3.22
N GLN A 46 6.36 7.95 -3.77
CA GLN A 46 6.44 9.39 -3.50
C GLN A 46 6.18 9.70 -2.02
N ARG A 47 5.14 9.11 -1.40
CA ARG A 47 4.88 9.28 0.05
C ARG A 47 6.09 8.89 0.90
N MET A 48 6.81 7.83 0.51
CA MET A 48 8.01 7.41 1.21
C MET A 48 9.17 8.39 1.00
N TYR A 49 9.40 8.86 -0.23
CA TYR A 49 10.43 9.87 -0.50
C TYR A 49 10.17 11.16 0.26
N ASP A 50 8.93 11.67 0.25
CA ASP A 50 8.55 12.88 0.97
C ASP A 50 8.79 12.73 2.47
N ARG A 51 8.42 11.57 3.05
CA ARG A 51 8.67 11.25 4.45
C ARG A 51 10.17 11.25 4.75
N TYR A 52 10.99 10.54 3.98
CA TYR A 52 12.44 10.49 4.22
C TYR A 52 13.11 11.85 4.06
N LEU A 53 12.75 12.62 3.03
CA LEU A 53 13.32 13.94 2.80
C LEU A 53 12.92 14.91 3.91
N SER A 54 11.64 14.93 4.30
CA SER A 54 11.13 15.77 5.39
C SER A 54 11.79 15.41 6.73
N SER A 55 11.94 14.11 7.02
CA SER A 55 12.65 13.64 8.21
C SER A 55 14.13 14.01 8.21
N ALA A 56 14.81 13.94 7.05
CA ALA A 56 16.23 14.28 6.94
C ALA A 56 16.50 15.79 7.03
N GLN A 57 15.57 16.62 6.58
CA GLN A 57 15.69 18.09 6.62
C GLN A 57 15.29 18.69 7.98
N ASN A 58 14.57 17.94 8.82
CA ASN A 58 14.11 18.39 10.12
C ASN A 58 15.05 17.91 11.23
N THR A 59 15.94 18.79 11.71
CA THR A 59 16.92 18.49 12.75
C THR A 59 16.29 17.97 14.05
N ASP A 60 15.22 18.62 14.53
CA ASP A 60 14.56 18.22 15.78
C ASP A 60 13.90 16.85 15.67
N PHE A 61 13.37 16.53 14.49
CA PHE A 61 12.83 15.22 14.19
C PHE A 61 13.95 14.17 14.12
N ALA A 62 15.05 14.45 13.42
CA ALA A 62 16.19 13.54 13.34
C ALA A 62 16.80 13.26 14.73
N MET A 63 16.94 14.29 15.57
CA MET A 63 17.39 14.14 16.96
C MET A 63 16.42 13.29 17.79
N PHE A 64 15.10 13.48 17.61
CA PHE A 64 14.08 12.66 18.25
C PHE A 64 14.15 11.19 17.80
N MET A 65 14.33 10.94 16.50
CA MET A 65 14.48 9.59 15.93
C MET A 65 15.75 8.87 16.41
N ALA A 66 16.79 9.62 16.78
CA ALA A 66 18.03 9.06 17.31
C ALA A 66 17.99 8.71 18.81
N LYS A 67 16.91 9.07 19.53
CA LYS A 67 16.76 8.75 20.95
C LYS A 67 16.55 7.26 21.17
N ASN A 68 16.98 6.76 22.32
CA ASN A 68 16.62 5.42 22.77
C ASN A 68 15.15 5.40 23.23
N TRP A 69 14.24 4.92 22.38
CA TRP A 69 12.81 4.87 22.72
C TRP A 69 12.43 3.74 23.68
N ASP A 70 13.37 2.84 23.98
CA ASP A 70 13.18 1.75 24.95
C ASP A 70 13.70 2.12 26.35
N GLY A 71 14.23 3.34 26.52
CA GLY A 71 14.64 3.87 27.81
C GLY A 71 13.47 4.20 28.73
N ASP A 72 13.70 4.09 30.03
CA ASP A 72 12.71 4.40 31.09
C ASP A 72 12.55 5.92 31.33
N ASP A 73 13.38 6.75 30.72
CA ASP A 73 13.46 8.20 30.93
C ASP A 73 12.69 9.03 29.88
N MET A 74 11.89 8.39 29.03
CA MET A 74 11.16 9.06 27.96
C MET A 74 9.91 9.78 28.49
N ALA A 75 9.86 11.11 28.32
CA ALA A 75 8.73 11.93 28.77
C ALA A 75 7.44 11.60 28.01
N ASP A 76 6.28 11.80 28.65
CA ASP A 76 4.97 11.43 28.08
C ASP A 76 4.73 11.98 26.66
N HIS A 77 5.12 13.23 26.42
CA HIS A 77 4.98 13.87 25.10
C HIS A 77 5.85 13.21 24.02
N GLU A 78 6.98 12.61 24.40
CA GLU A 78 7.85 11.87 23.49
C GLU A 78 7.29 10.49 23.19
N GLN A 79 6.72 9.81 24.19
CA GLN A 79 5.98 8.55 23.99
C GLN A 79 4.80 8.74 23.02
N TRP A 80 4.10 9.87 23.14
CA TRP A 80 3.04 10.23 22.20
C TRP A 80 3.58 10.46 20.78
N ARG A 81 4.71 11.15 20.63
CA ARG A 81 5.36 11.34 19.31
C ARG A 81 5.78 10.01 18.68
N VAL A 82 6.32 9.07 19.46
CA VAL A 82 6.69 7.73 18.97
C VAL A 82 5.44 6.99 18.51
N THR A 83 4.36 7.05 19.29
CA THR A 83 3.07 6.43 18.94
C THR A 83 2.50 6.98 17.63
N LEU A 84 2.50 8.30 17.45
CA LEU A 84 2.07 8.94 16.20
C LEU A 84 2.93 8.52 15.00
N TRP A 85 4.25 8.37 15.21
CA TRP A 85 5.15 7.88 14.19
C TRP A 85 4.85 6.43 13.80
N MET A 86 4.70 5.53 14.78
CA MET A 86 4.30 4.13 14.54
C MET A 86 2.97 4.05 13.78
N ASN A 87 1.98 4.85 14.16
CA ASN A 87 0.70 4.93 13.45
C ASN A 87 0.86 5.33 11.99
N THR A 88 1.74 6.30 11.70
CA THR A 88 2.01 6.74 10.33
C THR A 88 2.55 5.60 9.47
N LEU A 89 3.44 4.78 10.02
CA LEU A 89 4.01 3.64 9.29
C LEU A 89 3.03 2.47 9.16
N LEU A 90 2.22 2.22 10.19
CA LEU A 90 1.16 1.21 10.14
C LEU A 90 0.12 1.53 9.07
N VAL A 91 -0.34 2.79 8.99
CA VAL A 91 -1.27 3.23 7.92
C VAL A 91 -0.66 3.03 6.53
N ASP A 92 0.63 3.31 6.36
CA ASP A 92 1.33 3.08 5.08
C ASP A 92 1.40 1.58 4.72
N ILE A 93 1.57 0.69 5.70
CA ILE A 93 1.47 -0.77 5.49
C ILE A 93 0.04 -1.20 5.15
N PHE A 94 -0.97 -0.67 5.86
CA PHE A 94 -2.37 -1.02 5.61
C PHE A 94 -2.79 -0.68 4.17
N ASP A 95 -2.51 0.55 3.73
CA ASP A 95 -2.79 0.99 2.37
C ASP A 95 -2.09 0.10 1.34
N THR A 96 -0.82 -0.24 1.60
CA THR A 96 -0.03 -1.05 0.67
C THR A 96 -0.55 -2.49 0.60
N TRP A 97 -1.01 -3.05 1.72
CA TRP A 97 -1.57 -4.39 1.75
C TRP A 97 -2.90 -4.45 1.00
N ASP A 98 -3.78 -3.48 1.22
CA ASP A 98 -5.05 -3.38 0.49
C ASP A 98 -4.82 -3.28 -1.03
N MET A 99 -3.79 -2.54 -1.45
CA MET A 99 -3.41 -2.43 -2.86
C MET A 99 -2.80 -3.74 -3.41
N HIS A 100 -2.02 -4.45 -2.60
CA HIS A 100 -1.45 -5.74 -2.98
C HIS A 100 -2.52 -6.83 -3.10
N ASP A 101 -3.45 -6.93 -2.15
CA ASP A 101 -4.58 -7.88 -2.17
C ASP A 101 -5.45 -7.68 -3.43
N ARG A 102 -5.54 -6.43 -3.91
CA ARG A 102 -6.23 -6.07 -5.16
C ARG A 102 -5.39 -6.29 -6.43
N GLY A 103 -4.16 -6.77 -6.32
CA GLY A 103 -3.24 -6.98 -7.44
C GLY A 103 -2.77 -5.69 -8.14
N LEU A 104 -2.85 -4.56 -7.44
CA LEU A 104 -2.49 -3.23 -7.96
C LEU A 104 -1.01 -2.90 -7.80
N VAL A 105 -0.36 -3.49 -6.78
CA VAL A 105 1.08 -3.34 -6.52
C VAL A 105 1.72 -4.69 -6.25
N GLU A 106 3.02 -4.79 -6.52
CA GLU A 106 3.80 -6.00 -6.25
C GLU A 106 4.13 -6.15 -4.76
N LYS A 107 4.37 -7.41 -4.32
CA LYS A 107 4.73 -7.73 -2.93
C LYS A 107 5.98 -6.97 -2.45
N SER A 108 6.91 -6.65 -3.35
CA SER A 108 8.10 -5.86 -3.06
C SER A 108 7.80 -4.52 -2.35
N HIS A 109 6.65 -3.89 -2.64
CA HIS A 109 6.22 -2.67 -1.96
C HIS A 109 5.85 -2.90 -0.49
N LEU A 110 5.34 -4.09 -0.15
CA LEU A 110 5.07 -4.53 1.23
C LEU A 110 6.36 -4.89 1.95
N ASP A 111 7.20 -5.72 1.34
CA ASP A 111 8.42 -6.25 1.95
C ASP A 111 9.33 -5.11 2.46
N MET A 112 9.49 -4.03 1.66
CA MET A 112 10.27 -2.86 2.05
C MET A 112 9.68 -2.11 3.26
N ARG A 113 8.35 -2.08 3.41
CA ARG A 113 7.68 -1.39 4.52
C ARG A 113 7.68 -2.22 5.79
N VAL A 114 7.54 -3.54 5.67
CA VAL A 114 7.65 -4.48 6.80
C VAL A 114 9.01 -4.31 7.47
N GLN A 115 10.10 -4.25 6.71
CA GLN A 115 11.44 -4.00 7.25
C GLN A 115 11.54 -2.70 8.05
N ALA A 116 10.87 -1.64 7.61
CA ALA A 116 10.87 -0.34 8.29
C ALA A 116 10.07 -0.35 9.62
N VAL A 117 9.11 -1.27 9.75
CA VAL A 117 8.18 -1.33 10.89
C VAL A 117 8.56 -2.43 11.88
N GLU A 118 9.18 -3.51 11.44
CA GLU A 118 9.55 -4.68 12.26
C GLU A 118 10.30 -4.28 13.53
N GLY A 119 11.37 -3.48 13.41
CA GLY A 119 12.15 -3.02 14.56
C GLY A 119 11.33 -2.19 15.56
N LEU A 120 10.39 -1.38 15.07
CA LEU A 120 9.55 -0.51 15.90
C LEU A 120 8.46 -1.30 16.63
N MET A 121 7.86 -2.28 15.96
CA MET A 121 6.80 -3.10 16.56
C MET A 121 7.32 -4.03 17.65
N ARG A 122 8.62 -4.32 17.67
CA ARG A 122 9.28 -5.12 18.72
C ARG A 122 9.66 -4.30 19.96
N MET A 123 9.60 -2.97 19.90
CA MET A 123 9.88 -2.10 21.05
C MET A 123 8.74 -2.13 22.07
N ARG A 124 8.97 -1.66 23.31
CA ARG A 124 7.96 -1.62 24.39
C ARG A 124 6.58 -1.07 23.97
N LEU A 125 6.54 -0.02 23.15
CA LEU A 125 5.29 0.60 22.70
C LEU A 125 4.61 -0.15 21.54
N GLY A 126 5.35 -0.92 20.75
CA GLY A 126 4.89 -1.55 19.52
C GLY A 126 3.69 -2.47 19.72
N PRO A 127 3.73 -3.46 20.65
CA PRO A 127 2.59 -4.34 20.91
C PRO A 127 1.35 -3.58 21.38
N ALA A 128 1.51 -2.54 22.21
CA ALA A 128 0.39 -1.74 22.68
C ALA A 128 -0.29 -0.99 21.53
N VAL A 129 0.49 -0.37 20.64
CA VAL A 129 -0.05 0.30 19.44
C VAL A 129 -0.73 -0.71 18.51
N TRP A 130 -0.16 -1.90 18.33
CA TRP A 130 -0.76 -2.93 17.50
C TRP A 130 -2.14 -3.38 18.00
N GLN A 131 -2.28 -3.60 19.31
CA GLN A 131 -3.56 -4.03 19.90
C GLN A 131 -4.69 -3.02 19.68
N LEU A 132 -4.39 -1.74 19.48
CA LEU A 132 -5.39 -0.72 19.14
C LEU A 132 -5.92 -0.88 17.71
N TRP A 133 -5.06 -1.27 16.77
CA TRP A 133 -5.42 -1.40 15.36
C TRP A 133 -6.00 -2.76 15.01
N LYS A 134 -5.46 -3.83 15.59
CA LYS A 134 -5.82 -5.22 15.30
C LYS A 134 -7.34 -5.47 15.17
N PRO A 135 -8.22 -4.97 16.06
CA PRO A 135 -9.66 -5.24 15.98
C PRO A 135 -10.34 -4.67 14.73
N ALA A 136 -9.77 -3.63 14.12
CA ALA A 136 -10.34 -2.93 12.98
C ALA A 136 -9.76 -3.40 11.63
N ARG A 137 -8.93 -4.44 11.60
CA ARG A 137 -8.22 -4.92 10.39
C ARG A 137 -8.79 -6.24 9.88
N ASP A 138 -8.58 -6.51 8.59
CA ASP A 138 -8.91 -7.80 7.96
C ASP A 138 -8.17 -8.93 8.68
N PRO A 139 -8.83 -10.03 9.10
CA PRO A 139 -8.19 -11.16 9.74
C PRO A 139 -7.00 -11.74 8.94
N ARG A 140 -7.08 -11.74 7.60
CA ARG A 140 -6.00 -12.19 6.71
C ARG A 140 -4.79 -11.27 6.80
N PHE A 141 -5.03 -9.96 6.89
CA PHE A 141 -3.95 -8.98 7.12
C PHE A 141 -3.32 -9.19 8.49
N VAL A 142 -4.15 -9.37 9.53
CA VAL A 142 -3.69 -9.56 10.90
C VAL A 142 -2.79 -10.79 11.01
N GLU A 143 -3.24 -11.93 10.49
CA GLU A 143 -2.45 -13.18 10.48
C GLU A 143 -1.13 -12.99 9.73
N TRP A 144 -1.18 -12.44 8.51
CA TRP A 144 0.03 -12.16 7.75
C TRP A 144 1.00 -11.22 8.48
N PHE A 145 0.50 -10.11 9.01
CA PHE A 145 1.32 -9.10 9.67
C PHE A 145 1.95 -9.65 10.96
N GLU A 146 1.21 -10.42 11.75
CA GLU A 146 1.73 -11.02 12.98
C GLU A 146 2.82 -12.06 12.68
N ASN A 147 2.65 -12.84 11.61
CA ASN A 147 3.66 -13.82 11.19
C ASN A 147 4.96 -13.15 10.72
N GLU A 148 4.86 -12.08 9.92
CA GLU A 148 6.03 -11.35 9.43
C GLU A 148 6.79 -10.62 10.55
N ILE A 149 6.07 -10.04 11.52
CA ILE A 149 6.63 -9.11 12.51
C ILE A 149 7.00 -9.80 13.83
N PHE A 150 6.20 -10.75 14.32
CA PHE A 150 6.32 -11.32 15.67
C PHE A 150 6.73 -12.79 15.71
N GLU A 151 6.41 -13.61 14.70
CA GLU A 151 6.68 -15.06 14.76
C GLU A 151 8.14 -15.45 14.46
N ASN A 152 8.94 -14.57 13.82
CA ASN A 152 10.38 -14.76 13.59
C ASN A 152 11.26 -14.72 14.86
N VAL A 153 10.70 -14.85 16.06
CA VAL A 153 11.40 -14.79 17.37
C VAL A 153 11.35 -16.11 18.15
N SER A 154 10.59 -17.11 17.69
CA SER A 154 10.45 -18.39 18.40
C SER A 154 11.49 -19.46 18.04
N THR A 155 12.52 -19.13 17.24
CA THR A 155 13.53 -20.12 16.78
C THR A 155 14.99 -19.64 16.81
N THR A 156 15.38 -18.88 17.84
CA THR A 156 16.80 -18.68 18.18
C THR A 156 17.01 -18.60 19.68
#